data_AF-A0A3A0DC43-F1
#
_entry.id   AF-A0A3A0DC43-F1
#
_cell.length_a   1.000
_cell.length_b   1.000
_cell.length_c   1.000
_cell.angle_alpha   90.00
_cell.angle_beta   90.00
_cell.angle_gamma   90.00
#
_symmetry.space_group_name_H-M   'P 1'
#
loop_
_entity.id
_entity.type
_entity.pdbx_description
1 polymer ?
#
loop_
_entity_poly.entity_id
_entity_poly.type
_entity_poly.pdbx_seq_one_letter_code
_entity_poly.pdbx_strand_id
1 'polypeptide(L)'
;MYVPAAFSVEDRSCLHAFMAAHSFATLTSIHEGRLFATHLPLVIEPHNGPYGALVGHVARANPQWRDLAAGESLAIFTGPHAYITPAWYAAENVVPTWNYVAVHAYGTAELIDDEAAALDVLRRTVERYEGSRETPWSYAEGNEFIRKLAAAVVAFRIPIVRLEGKWKLNQNHSAERRQRVVGGLAQQPDENSQAIARLMRET
;
A
#
# COMPACT_ATOMS: atom_id res chain seq x y z
N MET A 1 12.08 -5.95 0.65
CA MET A 1 12.07 -6.61 -0.66
C MET A 1 13.39 -6.36 -1.40
N TYR A 2 13.74 -7.18 -2.38
CA TYR A 2 14.91 -6.93 -3.23
C TYR A 2 14.63 -5.80 -4.24
N VAL A 3 15.36 -4.69 -4.13
CA VAL A 3 15.20 -3.49 -4.95
C VAL A 3 16.52 -3.14 -5.64
N PRO A 4 16.71 -3.56 -6.90
CA PRO A 4 17.83 -3.06 -7.72
C PRO A 4 17.79 -1.53 -7.84
N ALA A 5 18.95 -0.88 -7.88
CA ALA A 5 19.07 0.58 -7.91
C ALA A 5 18.24 1.24 -9.05
N ALA A 6 18.22 0.63 -10.24
CA ALA A 6 17.46 1.13 -11.38
C ALA A 6 15.93 1.17 -11.17
N PHE A 7 15.43 0.47 -10.14
CA PHE A 7 14.01 0.37 -9.82
C PHE A 7 13.67 0.95 -8.44
N SER A 8 14.65 1.52 -7.73
CA SER A 8 14.45 2.10 -6.41
C SER A 8 13.75 3.43 -6.51
N VAL A 9 12.77 3.65 -5.62
CA VAL A 9 12.15 4.97 -5.40
C VAL A 9 12.33 5.32 -3.94
N GLU A 10 13.04 6.42 -3.69
CA GLU A 10 13.37 6.91 -2.34
C GLU A 10 12.63 8.21 -1.99
N ASP A 11 11.98 8.85 -2.96
CA ASP A 11 11.18 10.06 -2.73
C ASP A 11 9.99 9.74 -1.81
N ARG A 12 10.09 10.17 -0.55
CA ARG A 12 9.09 9.90 0.48
C ARG A 12 7.71 10.43 0.11
N SER A 13 7.61 11.58 -0.53
CA SER A 13 6.32 12.16 -0.93
C SER A 13 5.66 11.31 -2.01
N CYS A 14 6.44 10.82 -2.97
CA CYS A 14 5.98 9.86 -3.98
C CYS A 14 5.47 8.56 -3.33
N LEU A 15 6.24 7.99 -2.39
CA LEU A 15 5.88 6.76 -1.69
C LEU A 15 4.61 6.95 -0.84
N HIS A 16 4.48 8.05 -0.11
CA HIS A 16 3.28 8.36 0.67
C HIS A 16 2.04 8.55 -0.22
N ALA A 17 2.17 9.25 -1.35
CA ALA A 17 1.09 9.40 -2.31
C ALA A 17 0.66 8.04 -2.88
N PHE A 18 1.63 7.17 -3.19
CA PHE A 18 1.35 5.81 -3.64
C PHE A 18 0.62 4.98 -2.58
N MET A 19 1.10 4.98 -1.34
CA MET A 19 0.47 4.26 -0.23
C MET A 19 -0.95 4.77 0.03
N ALA A 20 -1.17 6.09 -0.07
CA ALA A 20 -2.50 6.66 0.03
C ALA A 20 -3.40 6.14 -1.09
N ALA A 21 -2.95 6.18 -2.36
CA ALA A 21 -3.72 5.71 -3.52
C ALA A 21 -4.02 4.20 -3.50
N HIS A 22 -3.14 3.39 -2.89
CA HIS A 22 -3.22 1.93 -2.81
C HIS A 22 -3.40 1.44 -1.37
N SER A 23 -4.24 2.14 -0.58
CA SER A 23 -4.33 1.96 0.88
C SER A 23 -4.93 0.63 1.36
N PHE A 24 -5.51 -0.19 0.48
CA PHE A 24 -5.93 -1.55 0.82
C PHE A 24 -4.73 -2.50 0.79
N ALA A 25 -3.98 -2.49 1.88
CA ALA A 25 -2.70 -3.17 2.02
C ALA A 25 -2.85 -4.62 2.47
N THR A 26 -1.75 -5.37 2.41
CA THR A 26 -1.58 -6.63 3.12
C THR A 26 -0.64 -6.41 4.30
N LEU A 27 -1.14 -6.56 5.53
CA LEU A 27 -0.34 -6.50 6.74
C LEU A 27 0.07 -7.91 7.16
N THR A 28 1.37 -8.15 7.16
CA THR A 28 1.97 -9.41 7.60
C THR A 28 2.68 -9.23 8.94
N SER A 29 2.57 -10.24 9.79
CA SER A 29 3.26 -10.33 11.08
C SER A 29 3.49 -11.80 11.45
N ILE A 30 4.14 -12.05 12.58
CA ILE A 30 4.21 -13.39 13.18
C ILE A 30 3.11 -13.53 14.21
N HIS A 31 2.31 -14.59 14.10
CA HIS A 31 1.33 -15.01 15.09
C HIS A 31 1.62 -16.45 15.49
N GLU A 32 1.83 -16.71 16.78
CA GLU A 32 2.16 -18.05 17.31
C GLU A 32 3.33 -18.73 16.55
N GLY A 33 4.36 -17.96 16.22
CA GLY A 33 5.55 -18.44 15.51
C GLY A 33 5.36 -18.72 14.00
N ARG A 34 4.21 -18.35 13.42
CA ARG A 34 3.90 -18.53 11.99
C ARG A 34 3.61 -17.20 11.31
N LEU A 35 3.85 -17.13 10.00
CA LEU A 35 3.43 -15.99 9.19
C LEU A 35 1.90 -15.88 9.21
N PHE A 36 1.41 -14.68 9.48
CA PHE A 36 0.00 -14.33 9.45
C PHE A 36 -0.19 -13.09 8.59
N ALA A 37 -1.26 -13.05 7.80
CA ALA A 37 -1.55 -11.93 6.92
C ALA A 37 -3.03 -11.53 7.00
N THR A 38 -3.29 -10.23 7.02
CA THR A 38 -4.63 -9.66 6.88
C THR A 38 -4.62 -8.63 5.76
N HIS A 39 -5.66 -8.66 4.91
CA HIS A 39 -5.93 -7.61 3.93
C HIS A 39 -6.83 -6.56 4.56
N LEU A 40 -6.36 -5.32 4.64
CA LEU A 40 -7.09 -4.24 5.31
C LEU A 40 -6.64 -2.84 4.84
N PRO A 41 -7.52 -1.83 4.99
CA PRO A 41 -7.10 -0.44 4.85
C PRO A 41 -6.03 -0.04 5.87
N LEU A 42 -4.97 0.61 5.39
CA LEU A 42 -4.00 1.33 6.21
C LEU A 42 -3.88 2.77 5.70
N VAL A 43 -4.02 3.73 6.59
CA VAL A 43 -3.94 5.17 6.27
C VAL A 43 -2.58 5.71 6.71
N ILE A 44 -1.91 6.43 5.81
CA ILE A 44 -0.61 7.06 6.09
C ILE A 44 -0.77 8.36 6.90
N GLU A 45 -0.01 8.47 7.98
CA GLU A 45 0.22 9.68 8.79
C GLU A 45 1.62 10.23 8.47
N PRO A 46 1.77 11.16 7.51
CA PRO A 46 3.08 11.53 6.95
C PRO A 46 4.01 12.24 7.94
N HIS A 47 3.45 12.86 8.99
CA HIS A 47 4.19 13.69 9.95
C HIS A 47 4.50 12.99 11.28
N ASN A 48 4.26 11.68 11.38
CA ASN A 48 4.44 10.93 12.62
C ASN A 48 5.69 10.02 12.53
N GLY A 49 6.85 10.53 12.93
CA GLY A 49 8.14 9.85 12.80
C GLY A 49 8.88 10.12 11.47
N PRO A 50 10.08 9.55 11.28
CA PRO A 50 10.96 9.90 10.15
C PRO A 50 10.43 9.47 8.79
N TYR A 51 9.69 8.36 8.73
CA TYR A 51 9.07 7.83 7.51
C TYR A 51 7.53 7.94 7.53
N GLY A 52 6.95 8.60 8.54
CA GLY A 52 5.53 8.59 8.83
C GLY A 52 5.09 7.36 9.64
N ALA A 53 3.79 7.24 9.89
CA ALA A 53 3.18 6.09 10.56
C ALA A 53 1.96 5.59 9.78
N LEU A 54 1.57 4.33 9.98
CA LEU A 54 0.33 3.78 9.44
C LEU A 54 -0.68 3.61 10.55
N VAL A 55 -1.93 3.97 10.31
CA VAL A 55 -3.04 3.66 11.22
C VAL A 55 -4.05 2.75 10.55
N GLY A 56 -4.60 1.85 11.33
CA GLY A 56 -5.59 0.87 10.88
C GLY A 56 -6.28 0.22 12.06
N HIS A 57 -7.20 -0.69 11.74
CA HIS A 57 -7.90 -1.47 12.74
C HIS A 57 -8.23 -2.86 12.19
N VAL A 58 -8.32 -3.84 13.08
CA VAL A 58 -8.84 -5.17 12.78
C VAL A 58 -10.02 -5.49 13.67
N ALA A 59 -10.88 -6.42 13.25
CA ALA A 59 -11.91 -6.97 14.15
C ALA A 59 -11.23 -7.58 15.39
N ARG A 60 -11.82 -7.41 16.57
CA ARG A 60 -11.28 -7.97 17.83
C ARG A 60 -11.15 -9.50 17.79
N ALA A 61 -11.96 -10.16 16.96
CA ALA A 61 -11.91 -11.60 16.70
C ALA A 61 -10.74 -12.04 15.81
N ASN A 62 -10.12 -11.14 15.05
CA ASN A 62 -8.91 -11.44 14.28
C ASN A 62 -7.74 -11.61 15.27
N PRO A 63 -7.12 -12.79 15.39
CA PRO A 63 -6.12 -13.02 16.43
C PRO A 63 -4.80 -12.29 16.18
N GLN A 64 -4.55 -11.77 14.96
CA GLN A 64 -3.30 -11.12 14.58
C GLN A 64 -2.89 -10.00 15.54
N TRP A 65 -3.85 -9.20 16.04
CA TRP A 65 -3.55 -8.04 16.90
C TRP A 65 -2.83 -8.40 18.20
N ARG A 66 -2.98 -9.63 18.69
CA ARG A 66 -2.39 -10.08 19.95
C ARG A 66 -0.86 -10.03 19.95
N ASP A 67 -0.26 -10.21 18.77
CA ASP A 67 1.20 -10.25 18.59
C ASP A 67 1.75 -9.05 17.81
N LEU A 68 0.90 -8.14 17.31
CA LEU A 68 1.33 -6.99 16.50
C LEU A 68 2.28 -6.04 17.25
N ALA A 69 2.16 -5.96 18.58
CA ALA A 69 3.04 -5.14 19.42
C ALA A 69 4.32 -5.85 19.88
N ALA A 70 4.43 -7.16 19.66
CA ALA A 70 5.55 -7.97 20.11
C ALA A 70 6.63 -8.16 19.03
N GLY A 71 6.36 -7.82 17.78
CA GLY A 71 7.27 -8.07 16.66
C GLY A 71 7.16 -7.07 15.51
N GLU A 72 8.14 -7.11 14.61
CA GLU A 72 8.10 -6.32 13.37
C GLU A 72 6.96 -6.84 12.47
N SER A 73 6.19 -5.91 11.93
CA SER A 73 5.20 -6.13 10.89
C SER A 73 5.67 -5.55 9.57
N LEU A 74 5.20 -6.13 8.48
CA LEU A 74 5.39 -5.62 7.12
C LEU A 74 4.02 -5.33 6.50
N ALA A 75 3.78 -4.07 6.16
CA ALA A 75 2.66 -3.63 5.34
C ALA A 75 3.08 -3.53 3.87
N ILE A 76 2.36 -4.23 3.00
CA ILE A 76 2.60 -4.28 1.55
C ILE A 76 1.50 -3.50 0.84
N PHE A 77 1.88 -2.45 0.14
CA PHE A 77 1.02 -1.66 -0.74
C PHE A 77 1.34 -2.05 -2.18
N THR A 78 0.36 -2.59 -2.88
CA THR A 78 0.52 -3.12 -4.24
C THR A 78 -0.20 -2.24 -5.24
N GLY A 79 0.51 -1.81 -6.28
CA GLY A 79 -0.06 -1.05 -7.37
C GLY A 79 -0.22 -1.88 -8.63
N PRO A 80 -0.36 -1.23 -9.80
CA PRO A 80 -0.54 -1.93 -11.05
C PRO A 80 0.67 -2.80 -11.41
N HIS A 81 0.40 -3.88 -12.14
CA HIS A 81 1.40 -4.85 -12.56
C HIS A 81 0.98 -5.53 -13.86
N ALA A 82 1.92 -5.76 -14.78
CA ALA A 82 1.62 -6.34 -16.09
C ALA A 82 2.76 -7.22 -16.60
N TYR A 83 2.39 -8.28 -17.32
CA TYR A 83 3.33 -9.11 -18.04
C TYR A 83 3.88 -8.36 -19.26
N ILE A 84 5.20 -8.43 -19.46
CA ILE A 84 5.89 -7.84 -20.60
C ILE A 84 6.38 -8.96 -21.51
N THR A 85 5.74 -9.09 -22.66
CA THR A 85 6.17 -10.05 -23.68
C THR A 85 7.43 -9.55 -24.39
N PRO A 86 8.42 -10.43 -24.64
CA PRO A 86 9.61 -10.09 -25.41
C PRO A 86 9.30 -9.62 -26.83
N ALA A 87 8.16 -10.05 -27.39
CA ALA A 87 7.73 -9.71 -28.74
C ALA A 87 7.61 -8.20 -28.98
N TRP A 88 7.37 -7.41 -27.94
CA TRP A 88 7.30 -5.95 -28.06
C TRP A 88 8.66 -5.27 -28.21
N TYR A 89 9.76 -5.88 -27.74
CA TYR A 89 11.07 -5.25 -27.86
C TYR A 89 11.59 -5.25 -29.30
N ALA A 90 11.18 -6.24 -30.11
CA ALA A 90 11.74 -6.52 -31.44
C ALA A 90 13.27 -6.44 -31.45
N ALA A 91 13.88 -7.22 -30.56
CA ALA A 91 15.32 -7.33 -30.34
C ALA A 91 15.68 -8.79 -30.01
N GLU A 92 16.94 -9.15 -30.22
CA GLU A 92 17.49 -10.44 -29.77
C GLU A 92 17.91 -10.37 -28.28
N ASN A 93 18.07 -11.53 -27.64
CA ASN A 93 18.53 -11.65 -26.24
C ASN A 93 17.67 -10.90 -25.21
N VAL A 94 16.34 -10.94 -25.39
CA VAL A 94 15.34 -10.41 -24.47
C VAL A 94 14.53 -11.54 -23.85
N VAL A 95 14.12 -11.37 -22.60
CA VAL A 95 13.38 -12.38 -21.82
C VAL A 95 12.05 -11.81 -21.32
N PRO A 96 11.04 -12.67 -21.11
CA PRO A 96 9.77 -12.22 -20.57
C PRO A 96 9.94 -11.75 -19.13
N THR A 97 9.12 -10.78 -18.70
CA THR A 97 9.19 -10.27 -17.33
C THR A 97 7.86 -9.68 -16.89
N TRP A 98 7.79 -9.21 -15.65
CA TRP A 98 6.66 -8.44 -15.12
C TRP A 98 7.14 -7.04 -14.74
N ASN A 99 6.38 -6.04 -15.15
CA ASN A 99 6.48 -4.70 -14.58
C ASN A 99 5.48 -4.55 -13.46
N TYR A 100 5.87 -3.86 -12.39
CA TYR A 100 5.01 -3.61 -11.24
C TYR A 100 5.55 -2.46 -10.41
N VAL A 101 4.68 -1.89 -9.59
CA VAL A 101 5.02 -0.89 -8.59
C VAL A 101 4.52 -1.34 -7.20
N ALA A 102 5.35 -1.19 -6.17
CA ALA A 102 5.00 -1.59 -4.81
C ALA A 102 5.76 -0.79 -3.76
N VAL A 103 5.16 -0.68 -2.57
CA VAL A 103 5.80 -0.12 -1.37
C VAL A 103 5.70 -1.11 -0.22
N HIS A 104 6.83 -1.36 0.43
CA HIS A 104 6.90 -2.13 1.66
C HIS A 104 7.23 -1.18 2.82
N ALA A 105 6.37 -1.14 3.83
CA ALA A 105 6.58 -0.37 5.05
C ALA A 105 6.72 -1.32 6.24
N TYR A 106 7.77 -1.11 7.04
CA TYR A 106 8.12 -1.95 8.18
C TYR A 106 8.00 -1.15 9.48
N GLY A 107 7.54 -1.80 10.54
CA GLY A 107 7.46 -1.23 11.88
C GLY A 107 6.79 -2.18 12.86
N THR A 108 6.86 -1.86 14.15
CA THR A 108 6.14 -2.58 15.21
C THR A 108 4.89 -1.81 15.57
N ALA A 109 3.76 -2.50 15.74
CA ALA A 109 2.52 -1.81 16.02
C ALA A 109 2.43 -1.37 17.49
N GLU A 110 1.78 -0.24 17.71
CA GLU A 110 1.29 0.25 18.97
C GLU A 110 -0.22 0.06 18.98
N LEU A 111 -0.74 -0.74 19.92
CA LEU A 111 -2.19 -0.87 20.09
C LEU A 111 -2.76 0.40 20.71
N ILE A 112 -3.94 0.80 20.25
CA ILE A 112 -4.63 2.01 20.71
C ILE A 112 -5.82 1.58 21.57
N ASP A 113 -5.66 1.68 22.88
CA ASP A 113 -6.68 1.30 23.87
C ASP A 113 -7.61 2.46 24.28
N ASP A 114 -7.20 3.70 24.05
CA ASP A 114 -8.03 4.88 24.31
C ASP A 114 -9.19 4.96 23.29
N GLU A 115 -10.43 5.07 23.80
CA GLU A 115 -11.63 5.06 22.97
C GLU A 115 -11.64 6.23 21.97
N ALA A 116 -11.25 7.43 22.41
CA ALA A 116 -11.26 8.61 21.55
C ALA A 116 -10.22 8.49 20.43
N ALA A 117 -9.02 7.99 20.74
CA ALA A 117 -7.99 7.73 19.75
C ALA A 117 -8.36 6.60 18.78
N ALA A 118 -9.04 5.53 19.24
CA ALA A 118 -9.53 4.48 18.36
C ALA A 118 -10.62 4.99 17.40
N LEU A 119 -11.53 5.83 17.90
CA LEU A 119 -12.53 6.52 17.07
C LEU A 119 -11.89 7.47 16.06
N ASP A 120 -10.77 8.12 16.39
CA ASP A 120 -10.01 8.95 15.44
C ASP A 120 -9.45 8.12 14.27
N VAL A 121 -8.93 6.91 14.53
CA VAL A 121 -8.47 6.00 13.47
C VAL A 121 -9.62 5.58 12.56
N LEU A 122 -10.79 5.29 13.12
CA LEU A 122 -12.00 4.99 12.34
C LEU A 122 -12.42 6.19 11.48
N ARG A 123 -12.46 7.39 12.07
CA ARG A 123 -12.79 8.64 11.37
C ARG A 123 -11.84 8.89 10.20
N ARG A 124 -10.53 8.73 10.38
CA ARG A 124 -9.54 8.88 9.29
C ARG A 124 -9.75 7.88 8.16
N THR A 125 -10.13 6.66 8.50
CA THR A 125 -10.48 5.63 7.51
C THR A 125 -11.70 6.10 6.72
N VAL A 126 -12.75 6.59 7.39
CA VAL A 126 -13.94 7.14 6.73
C VAL A 126 -13.57 8.32 5.84
N GLU A 127 -12.83 9.31 6.35
CA GLU A 127 -12.38 10.48 5.57
C GLU A 127 -11.59 10.09 4.32
N ARG A 128 -10.74 9.06 4.41
CA ARG A 128 -9.96 8.58 3.27
C ARG A 128 -10.85 8.07 2.13
N TYR A 129 -11.97 7.43 2.43
CA TYR A 129 -12.83 6.76 1.43
C TYR A 129 -14.11 7.54 1.08
N GLU A 130 -14.60 8.38 1.98
CA GLU A 130 -15.81 9.18 1.80
C GLU A 130 -15.50 10.64 1.44
N GLY A 131 -14.33 11.17 1.81
CA GLY A 131 -14.02 12.60 1.72
C GLY A 131 -14.02 13.20 0.30
N SER A 132 -13.85 12.37 -0.74
CA SER A 132 -13.91 12.80 -2.13
C SER A 132 -15.25 12.50 -2.83
N ARG A 133 -16.25 11.98 -2.11
CA ARG A 133 -17.56 11.67 -2.68
C ARG A 133 -18.43 12.92 -2.75
N GLU A 134 -19.33 12.94 -3.74
CA GLU A 134 -20.33 14.00 -3.89
C GLU A 134 -21.27 14.10 -2.68
N THR A 135 -21.61 12.97 -2.08
CA THR A 135 -22.39 12.89 -0.83
C THR A 135 -21.65 11.98 0.15
N PRO A 136 -20.75 12.52 0.99
CA PRO A 136 -19.96 11.73 1.91
C PRO A 136 -20.83 11.16 3.04
N TRP A 137 -20.66 9.87 3.35
CA TRP A 137 -21.21 9.30 4.57
C TRP A 137 -20.42 9.82 5.78
N SER A 138 -21.14 10.17 6.84
CA SER A 138 -20.56 10.56 8.12
C SER A 138 -21.49 10.16 9.26
N TYR A 139 -20.98 10.20 10.48
CA TYR A 139 -21.76 9.98 11.69
C TYR A 139 -21.54 11.13 12.66
N ALA A 140 -22.59 11.47 13.41
CA ALA A 140 -22.50 12.48 14.46
C ALA A 140 -21.58 12.00 15.59
N GLU A 141 -20.86 12.96 16.17
CA GLU A 141 -20.10 12.72 17.40
C GLU A 141 -21.02 12.15 18.47
N GLY A 142 -20.51 11.14 19.16
CA GLY A 142 -21.24 10.50 20.24
C GLY A 142 -22.36 9.53 19.83
N ASN A 143 -22.49 9.19 18.54
CA ASN A 143 -23.41 8.15 18.09
C ASN A 143 -23.16 6.81 18.81
N GLU A 144 -24.11 6.36 19.64
CA GLU A 144 -23.96 5.13 20.45
C GLU A 144 -23.80 3.87 19.61
N PHE A 145 -24.44 3.79 18.44
CA PHE A 145 -24.31 2.64 17.55
C PHE A 145 -22.87 2.52 17.04
N ILE A 146 -22.26 3.65 16.64
CA ILE A 146 -20.86 3.68 16.20
C ILE A 146 -19.91 3.37 17.35
N ARG A 147 -20.13 3.90 18.56
CA ARG A 147 -19.31 3.55 19.73
C ARG A 147 -19.32 2.05 20.03
N LYS A 148 -20.49 1.40 19.95
CA LYS A 148 -20.61 -0.05 20.13
C LYS A 148 -19.84 -0.84 19.07
N LEU A 149 -19.88 -0.40 17.81
CA LEU A 149 -19.09 -1.03 16.74
C LEU A 149 -17.59 -0.78 16.90
N ALA A 150 -17.19 0.41 17.36
CA ALA A 150 -15.80 0.73 17.65
C ALA A 150 -15.20 -0.19 18.74
N ALA A 151 -15.98 -0.56 19.75
CA ALA A 151 -15.56 -1.53 20.78
C ALA A 151 -15.26 -2.93 20.20
N ALA A 152 -15.85 -3.28 19.06
CA ALA A 152 -15.66 -4.56 18.37
C ALA A 152 -14.40 -4.61 17.49
N VAL A 153 -13.65 -3.51 17.39
CA VAL A 153 -12.37 -3.45 16.67
C VAL A 153 -11.21 -3.19 17.62
N VAL A 154 -10.00 -3.47 17.15
CA VAL A 154 -8.74 -3.11 17.79
C VAL A 154 -8.01 -2.18 16.82
N ALA A 155 -7.90 -0.91 17.21
CA ALA A 155 -7.14 0.09 16.47
C ALA A 155 -5.65 0.00 16.82
N PHE A 156 -4.81 0.35 15.86
CA PHE A 156 -3.36 0.35 16.04
C PHE A 156 -2.68 1.41 15.17
N ARG A 157 -1.46 1.77 15.57
CA ARG A 157 -0.52 2.59 14.79
C ARG A 157 0.76 1.81 14.55
N ILE A 158 1.38 1.96 13.39
CA ILE A 158 2.69 1.38 13.07
C ILE A 158 3.62 2.54 12.69
N PRO A 159 4.45 3.04 13.63
CA PRO A 159 5.53 3.95 13.27
C PRO A 159 6.46 3.29 12.25
N ILE A 160 6.63 3.89 11.08
CA ILE A 160 7.43 3.29 10.01
C ILE A 160 8.91 3.51 10.35
N VAL A 161 9.66 2.41 10.46
CA VAL A 161 11.11 2.44 10.72
C VAL A 161 11.92 2.17 9.46
N ARG A 162 11.31 1.57 8.43
CA ARG A 162 11.91 1.34 7.12
C ARG A 162 10.84 1.36 6.04
N LEU A 163 11.15 2.03 4.93
CA LEU A 163 10.27 2.17 3.79
C LEU A 163 11.06 1.83 2.52
N GLU A 164 10.50 0.95 1.69
CA GLU A 164 11.13 0.48 0.46
C GLU A 164 10.15 0.63 -0.70
N GLY A 165 10.50 1.44 -1.69
CA GLY A 165 9.74 1.63 -2.92
C GLY A 165 10.39 0.93 -4.12
N LYS A 166 9.60 0.22 -4.91
CA LYS A 166 10.09 -0.42 -6.14
C LYS A 166 9.17 -0.16 -7.33
N TRP A 167 9.72 0.52 -8.32
CA TRP A 167 9.10 0.77 -9.62
C TRP A 167 9.89 0.00 -10.66
N LYS A 168 9.48 -1.24 -10.95
CA LYS A 168 10.11 -2.02 -12.01
C LYS A 168 9.34 -1.77 -13.31
N LEU A 169 9.84 -0.83 -14.11
CA LEU A 169 9.18 -0.26 -15.29
C LEU A 169 10.12 -0.24 -16.51
N ASN A 170 11.01 -1.22 -16.62
CA ASN A 170 11.99 -1.35 -17.71
C ASN A 170 12.99 -0.18 -17.86
N GLN A 171 13.31 0.53 -16.77
CA GLN A 171 14.28 1.64 -16.77
C GLN A 171 15.70 1.21 -17.15
N ASN A 172 16.00 -0.09 -17.11
CA ASN A 172 17.26 -0.69 -17.54
C ASN A 172 17.35 -0.92 -19.06
N HIS A 173 16.32 -0.53 -19.83
CA HIS A 173 16.30 -0.62 -21.30
C HIS A 173 16.37 0.78 -21.94
N SER A 174 16.71 0.81 -23.24
CA SER A 174 16.71 2.06 -24.01
C SER A 174 15.31 2.68 -24.09
N ALA A 175 15.27 4.00 -24.26
CA ALA A 175 14.02 4.75 -24.39
C ALA A 175 13.12 4.20 -25.52
N GLU A 176 13.70 3.84 -26.67
CA GLU A 176 12.97 3.25 -27.79
C GLU A 176 12.29 1.92 -27.40
N ARG A 177 13.00 1.03 -26.70
CA ARG A 177 12.42 -0.24 -26.23
C ARG A 177 11.29 0.00 -25.24
N ARG A 178 11.47 0.96 -24.33
CA ARG A 178 10.42 1.36 -23.38
C ARG A 178 9.19 1.88 -24.12
N GLN A 179 9.35 2.70 -25.15
CA GLN A 179 8.24 3.21 -25.97
C GLN A 179 7.47 2.09 -26.68
N ARG A 180 8.16 1.08 -27.22
CA ARG A 180 7.49 -0.08 -27.84
C ARG A 180 6.65 -0.87 -26.82
N VAL A 181 7.20 -1.10 -25.62
CA VAL A 181 6.46 -1.76 -24.52
C VAL A 181 5.26 -0.92 -24.10
N VAL A 182 5.39 0.40 -23.97
CA VAL A 182 4.28 1.32 -23.70
C VAL A 182 3.19 1.19 -24.78
N GLY A 183 3.57 1.10 -26.05
CA GLY A 183 2.62 0.89 -27.14
C GLY A 183 1.86 -0.44 -27.02
N GLY A 184 2.58 -1.53 -26.76
CA GLY A 184 1.97 -2.85 -26.58
C GLY A 184 1.03 -2.95 -25.39
N LEU A 185 1.42 -2.36 -24.25
CA LEU A 185 0.61 -2.30 -23.03
C LEU A 185 -0.64 -1.42 -23.21
N ALA A 186 -0.53 -0.29 -23.89
CA ALA A 186 -1.66 0.62 -24.11
C ALA A 186 -2.76 0.02 -25.02
N GLN A 187 -2.42 -1.01 -25.80
CA GLN A 187 -3.39 -1.75 -26.62
C GLN A 187 -4.03 -2.93 -25.86
N GLN A 188 -3.55 -3.26 -24.65
CA GLN A 188 -4.20 -4.29 -23.85
C GLN A 188 -5.51 -3.77 -23.25
N PRO A 189 -6.54 -4.63 -23.16
CA PRO A 189 -7.84 -4.23 -22.64
C PRO A 189 -7.89 -4.09 -21.12
N ASP A 190 -6.89 -4.59 -20.39
CA ASP A 190 -6.91 -4.63 -18.92
C ASP A 190 -6.34 -3.34 -18.28
N GLU A 191 -6.92 -2.97 -17.15
CA GLU A 191 -6.60 -1.73 -16.42
C GLU A 191 -5.14 -1.68 -15.95
N ASN A 192 -4.59 -2.84 -15.58
CA ASN A 192 -3.23 -2.97 -15.07
C ASN A 192 -2.20 -2.64 -16.14
N SER A 193 -2.34 -3.22 -17.33
CA SER A 193 -1.48 -2.92 -18.49
C SER A 193 -1.55 -1.44 -18.85
N GLN A 194 -2.75 -0.87 -18.89
CA GLN A 194 -2.93 0.56 -19.18
C GLN A 194 -2.31 1.46 -18.10
N ALA A 195 -2.42 1.09 -16.82
CA ALA A 195 -1.82 1.83 -15.71
C ALA A 195 -0.30 1.74 -15.73
N ILE A 196 0.29 0.57 -15.99
CA ILE A 196 1.74 0.42 -16.20
C ILE A 196 2.20 1.26 -17.40
N ALA A 197 1.45 1.27 -18.51
CA ALA A 197 1.79 2.09 -19.68
C ALA A 197 1.83 3.59 -19.34
N ARG A 198 0.90 4.09 -18.50
CA ARG A 198 0.91 5.47 -18.00
C ARG A 198 2.14 5.76 -17.15
N LEU A 199 2.41 4.93 -16.14
CA LEU A 199 3.59 5.09 -15.26
C LEU A 199 4.91 5.04 -16.04
N MET A 200 5.01 4.17 -17.05
CA MET A 200 6.19 4.07 -17.91
C MET A 200 6.44 5.33 -18.76
N ARG A 201 5.44 6.19 -18.98
CA ARG A 201 5.58 7.48 -19.69
C ARG A 201 6.02 8.62 -18.76
N GLU A 202 5.75 8.50 -17.47
CA GLU A 202 6.07 9.49 -16.43
C GLU A 202 7.47 9.32 -15.82
N THR A 203 8.14 8.21 -16.16
CA THR A 203 9.48 7.80 -15.67
C THR A 203 10.45 7.62 -16.84
#